data_AF-A0A5E4PQ61-F1
#
_entry.id   AF-A0A5E4PQ61-F1
#
_cell.length_a   1.000
_cell.length_b   1.000
_cell.length_c   1.000
_cell.angle_alpha   90.00
_cell.angle_beta   90.00
_cell.angle_gamma   90.00
#
_symmetry.space_group_name_H-M   'P 1'
#
loop_
_entity.id
_entity.type
_entity.pdbx_description
1 polymer ?
#
loop_
_entity_poly.entity_id
_entity_poly.type
_entity_poly.pdbx_seq_one_letter_code
_entity_poly.pdbx_strand_id
1 'polypeptide(L)'
;MLSRVALRSVAGQQSVSTTLVARTSATSTEIVGVRDEKNFPRPVRGEPGKVRLGFIPEEWFQFFHSKTGVTGPYTFGVGLTTYLCSKEIYVMEHEYYTGLSIILMVYYATTRFGPKIAKWLDSEVDKVETDLNSDRVETLKFLEETIASEKDAQWRAQGQELLVQAKKENVLLQLEAAYRERLMNTYQEVKRRLDFQLEKTALERRFEQKHLVDWVVTNVSRAITPDQEKQTLDRCIADLAALAKK
;
A
#
# COMPACT_ATOMS: atom_id res chain seq x y z
N MET A 1 30.35 -52.79 17.46
CA MET A 1 29.50 -51.57 17.47
C MET A 1 30.35 -50.31 17.28
N LEU A 2 31.01 -50.15 16.12
CA LEU A 2 31.96 -49.04 15.88
C LEU A 2 31.82 -48.38 14.48
N SER A 3 30.76 -48.67 13.71
CA SER A 3 30.61 -48.09 12.36
C SER A 3 29.65 -46.90 12.25
N ARG A 4 28.97 -46.50 13.34
CA ARG A 4 27.99 -45.40 13.31
C ARG A 4 28.53 -44.04 13.78
N VAL A 5 29.72 -43.99 14.37
CA VAL A 5 30.35 -42.73 14.82
C VAL A 5 31.19 -42.09 13.71
N ALA A 6 31.83 -42.89 12.84
CA ALA A 6 32.64 -42.39 11.73
C ALA A 6 31.82 -41.63 10.66
N LEU A 7 30.57 -42.05 10.40
CA LEU A 7 29.71 -41.40 9.40
C LEU A 7 29.16 -40.03 9.84
N ARG A 8 29.17 -39.71 11.14
CA ARG A 8 28.81 -38.36 11.64
C ARG A 8 29.97 -37.36 11.58
N SER A 9 31.22 -37.83 11.62
CA SER A 9 32.40 -36.95 11.53
C SER A 9 32.69 -36.51 10.10
N VAL A 10 32.36 -37.34 9.10
CA VAL A 10 32.56 -37.01 7.68
C VAL A 10 31.51 -36.02 7.15
N ALA A 11 30.30 -36.01 7.72
CA ALA A 11 29.27 -35.03 7.37
C ALA A 11 29.53 -33.61 7.95
N GLY A 12 30.46 -33.47 8.90
CA GLY A 12 30.80 -32.19 9.53
C GLY A 12 32.05 -31.48 8.98
N GLN A 13 32.76 -32.09 8.01
CA GLN A 13 34.05 -31.57 7.50
C GLN A 13 34.06 -31.20 6.01
N GLN A 14 32.91 -31.21 5.32
CA GLN A 14 32.80 -30.64 3.97
C GLN A 14 32.42 -29.14 4.03
N SER A 15 33.23 -28.37 4.74
CA SER A 15 33.30 -26.92 4.60
C SER A 15 34.76 -26.58 4.36
N VAL A 16 35.14 -26.45 3.09
CA VAL A 16 35.88 -25.32 2.50
C VAL A 16 35.82 -25.56 0.99
N SER A 17 34.71 -25.17 0.36
CA SER A 17 34.70 -24.96 -1.09
C SER A 17 35.53 -23.73 -1.36
N THR A 18 36.61 -23.91 -2.12
CA THR A 18 37.50 -22.87 -2.61
C THR A 18 36.68 -21.74 -3.24
N THR A 19 36.55 -20.62 -2.53
CA THR A 19 35.90 -19.42 -3.04
C THR A 19 36.80 -18.79 -4.09
N LEU A 20 36.51 -19.10 -5.35
CA LEU A 20 36.90 -18.28 -6.47
C LEU A 20 36.25 -16.90 -6.25
N VAL A 21 37.03 -15.93 -5.80
CA VAL A 21 36.60 -14.53 -5.67
C VAL A 21 36.44 -13.97 -7.08
N ALA A 22 35.29 -14.24 -7.69
CA ALA A 22 34.79 -13.42 -8.77
C ALA A 22 34.29 -12.11 -8.13
N ARG A 23 35.02 -11.01 -8.35
CA ARG A 23 34.50 -9.65 -8.10
C ARG A 23 33.39 -9.39 -9.11
N THR A 24 32.20 -9.86 -8.80
CA THR A 24 30.96 -9.42 -9.44
C THR A 24 30.06 -8.92 -8.33
N SER A 25 29.57 -7.69 -8.51
CA SER A 25 28.67 -6.98 -7.63
C SER A 25 27.60 -7.91 -7.07
N ALA A 26 27.70 -8.25 -5.78
CA ALA A 26 26.84 -9.22 -5.13
C ALA A 26 25.45 -8.63 -4.93
N THR A 27 24.51 -9.07 -5.78
CA THR A 27 23.08 -9.07 -5.47
C THR A 27 22.68 -10.52 -5.23
N SER A 28 22.64 -10.93 -3.96
CA SER A 28 22.00 -12.19 -3.55
C SER A 28 21.22 -11.95 -2.26
N THR A 29 19.91 -12.08 -2.42
CA THR A 29 18.83 -11.99 -1.44
C THR A 29 18.91 -13.10 -0.40
N GLU A 30 19.57 -12.83 0.72
CA GLU A 30 19.23 -13.37 2.05
C GLU A 30 19.53 -12.26 3.08
N ILE A 31 18.79 -12.23 4.19
CA ILE A 31 18.65 -11.12 5.18
C ILE A 31 19.96 -10.76 5.95
N VAL A 32 21.14 -11.12 5.43
CA VAL A 32 22.48 -10.92 6.03
C VAL A 32 23.40 -10.02 5.17
N GLY A 33 22.94 -9.51 4.01
CA GLY A 33 23.82 -8.92 2.99
C GLY A 33 23.77 -7.41 2.74
N VAL A 34 22.94 -6.61 3.45
CA VAL A 34 22.89 -5.16 3.19
C VAL A 34 24.04 -4.49 3.91
N ARG A 35 25.02 -3.98 3.15
CA ARG A 35 26.14 -3.21 3.69
C ARG A 35 25.59 -2.01 4.45
N ASP A 36 26.03 -1.81 5.69
CA ASP A 36 25.69 -0.63 6.49
C ASP A 36 26.33 0.62 5.88
N GLU A 37 25.59 1.32 5.03
CA GLU A 37 26.04 2.54 4.37
C GLU A 37 26.10 3.75 5.32
N LYS A 38 25.46 3.66 6.50
CA LYS A 38 25.45 4.73 7.49
C LYS A 38 26.73 4.73 8.32
N ASN A 39 27.17 3.56 8.78
CA ASN A 39 28.42 3.42 9.54
C ASN A 39 29.64 3.25 8.63
N PHE A 40 29.46 2.70 7.41
CA PHE A 40 30.54 2.47 6.44
C PHE A 40 30.15 3.00 5.05
N PRO A 41 30.17 4.33 4.86
CA PRO A 41 29.93 4.92 3.55
C PRO A 41 30.97 4.42 2.54
N ARG A 42 30.59 4.37 1.26
CA ARG A 42 31.53 4.01 0.19
C ARG A 42 32.60 5.11 0.15
N PRO A 43 33.90 4.78 0.08
CA PRO A 43 34.93 5.79 -0.09
C PRO A 43 34.62 6.57 -1.37
N VAL A 44 34.33 7.86 -1.21
CA VAL A 44 34.14 8.80 -2.32
C VAL A 44 35.52 9.25 -2.78
N ARG A 45 35.66 9.54 -4.07
CA ARG A 45 36.89 10.11 -4.61
C ARG A 45 37.16 11.43 -3.88
N GLY A 46 38.29 11.50 -3.15
CA GLY A 46 38.72 12.72 -2.50
C GLY A 46 39.11 13.79 -3.53
N GLU A 47 38.99 15.06 -3.14
CA GLU A 47 39.50 16.16 -3.95
C GLU A 47 41.02 16.03 -4.14
N PRO A 48 41.55 16.36 -5.33
CA PRO A 48 42.99 16.31 -5.57
C PRO A 48 43.71 17.31 -4.65
N GLY A 49 44.89 16.91 -4.15
CA GLY A 49 45.74 17.78 -3.34
C GLY A 49 46.13 19.04 -4.10
N LYS A 50 46.13 20.19 -3.41
CA LYS A 50 46.44 21.48 -4.02
C LYS A 50 47.91 21.52 -4.48
N VAL A 51 48.14 21.97 -5.72
CA VAL A 51 49.47 22.12 -6.32
C VAL A 51 49.68 23.58 -6.70
N ARG A 52 50.81 24.17 -6.29
CA ARG A 52 51.25 25.51 -6.71
C ARG A 52 52.25 25.39 -7.86
N LEU A 53 52.28 26.39 -8.73
CA LEU A 53 53.20 26.48 -9.88
C LEU A 53 53.10 25.30 -10.88
N GLY A 54 52.02 24.52 -10.82
CA GLY A 54 51.74 23.41 -11.73
C GLY A 54 52.41 22.08 -11.38
N PHE A 55 53.48 22.06 -10.57
CA PHE A 55 54.21 20.82 -10.23
C PHE A 55 54.60 20.65 -8.75
N ILE A 56 54.57 21.71 -7.94
CA ILE A 56 54.99 21.62 -6.52
C ILE A 56 53.74 21.51 -5.62
N PRO A 57 53.60 20.43 -4.82
CA PRO A 57 52.45 20.26 -3.93
C PRO A 57 52.45 21.29 -2.79
N GLU A 58 51.27 21.69 -2.33
CA GLU A 58 51.08 22.60 -1.20
C GLU A 58 51.77 22.10 0.08
N GLU A 59 51.82 20.78 0.27
CA GLU A 59 52.49 20.13 1.41
C GLU A 59 53.95 20.57 1.56
N TRP A 60 54.64 20.80 0.43
CA TRP A 60 56.01 21.30 0.45
C TRP A 60 56.07 22.76 0.94
N PHE A 61 55.13 23.60 0.52
CA PHE A 61 55.02 24.97 1.03
C PHE A 61 54.67 24.98 2.52
N GLN A 62 53.79 24.10 2.98
CA GLN A 62 53.38 23.99 4.38
C GLN A 62 54.55 23.56 5.28
N PHE A 63 55.41 22.65 4.80
CA PHE A 63 56.65 22.27 5.50
C PHE A 63 57.54 23.49 5.80
N PHE A 64 57.84 24.30 4.79
CA PHE A 64 58.66 25.50 4.92
C PHE A 64 57.97 26.64 5.68
N HIS A 65 56.64 26.71 5.64
CA HIS A 65 55.88 27.76 6.30
C HIS A 65 56.15 27.81 7.82
N SER A 66 56.31 26.64 8.44
CA SER A 66 56.61 26.53 9.88
C SER A 66 57.94 27.13 10.31
N LYS A 67 58.91 27.29 9.38
CA LYS A 67 60.28 27.74 9.67
C LYS A 67 60.64 29.08 9.03
N THR A 68 60.17 29.31 7.81
CA THR A 68 60.61 30.39 6.93
C THR A 68 59.46 31.26 6.41
N GLY A 69 58.23 31.00 6.88
CA GLY A 69 57.03 31.71 6.44
C GLY A 69 56.67 31.45 4.98
N VAL A 70 55.76 32.26 4.44
CA VAL A 70 55.22 32.13 3.07
C VAL A 70 56.29 32.35 2.00
N THR A 71 57.27 33.22 2.26
CA THR A 71 58.32 33.58 1.29
C THR A 71 59.43 32.53 1.19
N GLY A 72 59.61 31.70 2.22
CA GLY A 72 60.68 30.71 2.30
C GLY A 72 60.78 29.75 1.11
N PRO A 73 59.68 29.08 0.69
CA PRO A 73 59.68 28.23 -0.50
C PRO A 73 60.12 28.94 -1.78
N TYR A 74 59.70 30.20 -1.95
CA TYR A 74 59.98 30.98 -3.15
C TYR A 74 61.43 31.46 -3.17
N THR A 75 61.94 31.95 -2.03
CA THR A 75 63.35 32.36 -1.90
C THR A 75 64.28 31.17 -1.99
N PHE A 76 63.88 30.00 -1.45
CA PHE A 76 64.61 28.74 -1.64
C PHE A 76 64.65 28.33 -3.11
N GLY A 77 63.53 28.41 -3.84
CA GLY A 77 63.49 28.09 -5.27
C GLY A 77 64.42 28.98 -6.11
N VAL A 78 64.39 30.30 -5.88
CA VAL A 78 65.28 31.26 -6.56
C VAL A 78 66.74 31.02 -6.17
N GLY A 79 67.02 30.78 -4.89
CA GLY A 79 68.35 30.50 -4.37
C GLY A 79 68.94 29.21 -4.94
N LEU A 80 68.15 28.12 -4.97
CA LEU A 80 68.54 26.85 -5.58
C LEU A 80 68.82 27.01 -7.07
N THR A 81 67.96 27.72 -7.80
CA THR A 81 68.15 27.97 -9.24
C THR A 81 69.43 28.76 -9.50
N THR A 82 69.67 29.82 -8.72
CA THR A 82 70.89 30.64 -8.83
C THR A 82 72.15 29.83 -8.51
N TYR A 83 72.08 28.96 -7.50
CA TYR A 83 73.17 28.06 -7.14
C TYR A 83 73.49 27.05 -8.25
N LEU A 84 72.46 26.42 -8.83
CA LEU A 84 72.62 25.45 -9.92
C LEU A 84 73.27 26.09 -11.16
N CYS A 85 72.88 27.31 -11.51
CA CYS A 85 73.51 28.07 -12.59
C CYS A 85 74.93 28.51 -12.24
N SER A 86 75.17 29.01 -11.02
CA SER A 86 76.50 29.49 -10.59
C SER A 86 77.54 28.38 -10.44
N LYS A 87 77.11 27.14 -10.16
CA LYS A 87 77.99 25.97 -10.07
C LYS A 87 78.04 25.13 -11.34
N GLU A 88 77.43 25.61 -12.43
CA GLU A 88 77.37 24.89 -13.71
C GLU A 88 76.84 23.45 -13.58
N ILE A 89 76.08 23.16 -12.52
CA ILE A 89 75.36 21.89 -12.37
C ILE A 89 74.21 21.85 -13.38
N TYR A 90 73.63 23.03 -13.66
CA TYR A 90 72.72 23.26 -14.76
C TYR A 90 73.43 24.12 -15.82
N VAL A 91 74.04 23.45 -16.80
CA VAL A 91 74.74 24.11 -17.93
C VAL A 91 73.71 24.56 -18.96
N MET A 92 73.72 25.84 -19.33
CA MET A 92 72.84 26.38 -20.37
C MET A 92 73.42 26.09 -21.76
N GLU A 93 73.28 24.84 -22.20
CA GLU A 93 73.67 24.42 -23.54
C GLU A 93 72.66 24.86 -24.61
N HIS A 94 72.93 24.54 -25.88
CA HIS A 94 72.06 24.90 -27.00
C HIS A 94 70.62 24.38 -26.83
N GLU A 95 70.41 23.28 -26.09
CA GLU A 95 69.06 22.73 -25.83
C GLU A 95 68.24 23.54 -24.80
N TYR A 96 68.86 24.45 -24.05
CA TYR A 96 68.18 25.28 -23.04
C TYR A 96 66.99 26.06 -23.62
N TYR A 97 67.20 26.71 -24.77
CA TYR A 97 66.17 27.50 -25.43
C TYR A 97 65.01 26.63 -25.95
N THR A 98 65.32 25.42 -26.42
CA THR A 98 64.32 24.44 -26.83
C THR A 98 63.46 24.01 -25.63
N GLY A 99 64.08 23.71 -24.48
CA GLY A 99 63.36 23.38 -23.24
C GLY A 99 62.43 24.51 -22.76
N LEU A 100 62.91 25.76 -22.79
CA LEU A 100 62.11 26.93 -22.42
C LEU A 100 60.90 27.09 -23.35
N SER A 101 61.08 26.90 -24.66
CA SER A 101 59.99 26.99 -25.63
C SER A 101 58.90 25.93 -25.41
N ILE A 102 59.29 24.69 -25.05
CA ILE A 102 58.37 23.60 -24.74
C ILE A 102 57.59 23.90 -23.45
N ILE A 103 58.27 24.40 -22.40
CA ILE A 103 57.60 24.77 -21.14
C ILE A 103 56.55 25.86 -21.36
N LEU A 104 56.86 26.88 -22.17
CA LEU A 104 55.91 27.94 -22.52
C LEU A 104 54.72 27.37 -23.31
N MET A 105 54.99 26.50 -24.29
CA MET A 105 53.93 25.83 -25.07
C MET A 105 53.00 25.02 -24.16
N VAL A 106 53.54 24.22 -23.25
CA VAL A 106 52.76 23.41 -22.30
C VAL A 106 51.97 24.30 -21.34
N TYR A 107 52.56 25.38 -20.84
CA TYR A 107 51.85 26.36 -20.00
C TYR A 107 50.67 27.01 -20.74
N TYR A 108 50.86 27.42 -22.00
CA TYR A 108 49.78 28.00 -22.81
C TYR A 108 48.69 26.95 -23.12
N ALA A 109 49.08 25.73 -23.47
CA ALA A 109 48.15 24.65 -23.78
C ALA A 109 47.29 24.28 -22.56
N THR A 110 47.90 24.10 -21.39
CA THR A 110 47.20 23.73 -20.16
C THR A 110 46.26 24.83 -19.67
N THR A 111 46.67 26.10 -19.71
CA THR A 111 45.82 27.22 -19.28
C THR A 111 44.65 27.46 -20.24
N ARG A 112 44.84 27.28 -21.55
CA ARG A 112 43.79 27.56 -22.55
C ARG A 112 42.85 26.39 -22.80
N PHE A 113 43.37 25.17 -22.89
CA PHE A 113 42.57 23.97 -23.19
C PHE A 113 42.16 23.19 -21.94
N GLY A 114 42.88 23.33 -20.83
CA GLY A 114 42.57 22.68 -19.56
C GLY A 114 41.11 22.80 -19.12
N PRO A 115 40.51 24.01 -19.02
CA PRO A 115 39.13 24.14 -18.57
C PRO A 115 38.10 23.57 -19.56
N LYS A 116 38.44 23.49 -20.85
CA LYS A 116 37.55 22.88 -21.85
C LYS A 116 37.55 21.36 -21.75
N ILE A 117 38.75 20.78 -21.60
CA ILE A 117 38.93 19.33 -21.46
C ILE A 117 38.32 18.86 -20.13
N ALA A 118 38.53 19.60 -19.04
CA ALA A 118 37.94 19.30 -17.73
C ALA A 118 36.41 19.24 -17.82
N LYS A 119 35.76 20.29 -18.35
CA LYS A 119 34.30 20.32 -18.53
C LYS A 119 33.77 19.18 -19.41
N TRP A 120 34.51 18.81 -20.46
CA TRP A 120 34.11 17.71 -21.33
C TRP A 120 34.20 16.36 -20.59
N LEU A 121 35.26 16.15 -19.81
CA LEU A 121 35.44 14.92 -19.03
C LEU A 121 34.43 14.83 -17.88
N ASP A 122 34.17 15.94 -17.18
CA ASP A 122 33.16 16.03 -16.12
C ASP A 122 31.77 15.73 -16.68
N SER A 123 31.42 16.29 -17.85
CA SER A 123 30.13 16.01 -18.50
C SER A 123 29.95 14.55 -18.89
N GLU A 124 31.02 13.83 -19.22
CA GLU A 124 30.92 12.40 -19.56
C GLU A 124 30.74 11.55 -18.31
N VAL A 125 31.42 11.90 -17.21
CA VAL A 125 31.20 11.27 -15.90
C VAL A 125 29.76 11.51 -15.43
N ASP A 126 29.27 12.75 -15.54
CA ASP A 126 27.91 13.11 -15.15
C ASP A 126 26.87 12.30 -15.92
N LYS A 127 27.04 12.12 -17.24
CA LYS A 127 26.12 11.28 -18.05
C LYS A 127 26.08 9.84 -17.56
N VAL A 128 27.24 9.22 -17.34
CA VAL A 128 27.32 7.85 -16.84
C VAL A 128 26.67 7.74 -15.47
N GLU A 129 26.87 8.73 -14.59
CA GLU A 129 26.22 8.76 -13.28
C GLU A 129 24.70 8.95 -13.39
N THR A 130 24.22 9.83 -14.27
CA THR A 130 22.78 10.03 -14.48
C THR A 130 22.11 8.79 -15.06
N ASP A 131 22.75 8.12 -16.01
CA ASP A 131 22.21 6.91 -16.66
C ASP A 131 22.08 5.80 -15.62
N LEU A 132 23.15 5.52 -14.86
CA LEU A 132 23.13 4.50 -13.79
C LEU A 132 22.11 4.82 -12.69
N ASN A 133 21.97 6.09 -12.31
CA ASN A 133 20.97 6.50 -11.33
C ASN A 133 19.54 6.38 -11.87
N SER A 134 19.33 6.68 -13.16
CA SER A 134 18.02 6.55 -13.82
C SER A 134 17.59 5.09 -13.91
N ASP A 135 18.48 4.19 -14.31
CA ASP A 135 18.25 2.73 -14.36
C ASP A 135 17.86 2.18 -12.99
N ARG A 136 18.55 2.64 -11.94
CA ARG A 136 18.23 2.27 -10.56
C ARG A 136 16.82 2.72 -10.18
N VAL A 137 16.46 3.97 -10.47
CA VAL A 137 15.13 4.52 -10.14
C VAL A 137 14.03 3.81 -10.93
N GLU A 138 14.25 3.53 -12.21
CA GLU A 138 13.32 2.78 -13.04
C GLU A 138 13.12 1.35 -12.52
N THR A 139 14.21 0.67 -12.17
CA THR A 139 14.16 -0.67 -11.55
C THR A 139 13.37 -0.66 -10.24
N LEU A 140 13.57 0.35 -9.39
CA LEU A 140 12.80 0.49 -8.14
C LEU A 140 11.31 0.68 -8.40
N LYS A 141 10.94 1.53 -9.36
CA LYS A 141 9.53 1.74 -9.75
C LYS A 141 8.91 0.46 -10.32
N PHE A 142 9.62 -0.23 -11.20
CA PHE A 142 9.16 -1.50 -11.76
C PHE A 142 8.92 -2.56 -10.68
N LEU A 143 9.83 -2.68 -9.71
CA LEU A 143 9.68 -3.58 -8.58
C LEU A 143 8.49 -3.19 -7.69
N GLU A 144 8.29 -1.90 -7.43
CA GLU A 144 7.16 -1.39 -6.65
C GLU A 144 5.82 -1.67 -7.33
N GLU A 145 5.72 -1.43 -8.64
CA GLU A 145 4.54 -1.75 -9.45
C GLU A 145 4.26 -3.26 -9.47
N THR A 146 5.31 -4.08 -9.61
CA THR A 146 5.18 -5.55 -9.54
C THR A 146 4.63 -5.98 -8.19
N ILE A 147 5.16 -5.45 -7.09
CA ILE A 147 4.66 -5.73 -5.72
C ILE A 147 3.20 -5.31 -5.56
N ALA A 148 2.80 -4.15 -6.10
CA ALA A 148 1.41 -3.71 -6.05
C ALA A 148 0.50 -4.66 -6.83
N SER A 149 0.90 -5.07 -8.04
CA SER A 149 0.15 -6.00 -8.87
C SER A 149 -0.03 -7.39 -8.20
N GLU A 150 1.00 -7.88 -7.52
CA GLU A 150 0.97 -9.13 -6.77
C GLU A 150 0.05 -9.04 -5.54
N LYS A 151 0.08 -7.92 -4.82
CA LYS A 151 -0.87 -7.68 -3.71
C LYS A 151 -2.32 -7.67 -4.19
N ASP A 152 -2.59 -7.05 -5.34
CA ASP A 152 -3.92 -7.08 -5.93
C ASP A 152 -4.33 -8.50 -6.37
N ALA A 153 -3.40 -9.28 -6.91
CA ALA A 153 -3.65 -10.69 -7.25
C ALA A 153 -3.97 -11.54 -6.01
N GLN A 154 -3.23 -11.35 -4.92
CA GLN A 154 -3.52 -12.01 -3.63
C GLN A 154 -4.89 -11.60 -3.09
N TRP A 155 -5.25 -10.32 -3.16
CA TRP A 155 -6.56 -9.82 -2.76
C TRP A 155 -7.69 -10.45 -3.59
N ARG A 156 -7.52 -10.55 -4.92
CA ARG A 156 -8.50 -11.21 -5.80
C ARG A 156 -8.66 -12.70 -5.47
N ALA A 157 -7.57 -13.39 -5.15
CA ALA A 157 -7.61 -14.80 -4.75
C ALA A 157 -8.41 -14.99 -3.45
N GLN A 158 -8.20 -14.14 -2.44
CA GLN A 158 -8.98 -14.13 -1.20
C GLN A 158 -10.45 -13.80 -1.46
N GLY A 159 -10.73 -12.82 -2.34
CA GLY A 159 -12.09 -12.44 -2.72
C GLY A 159 -12.88 -13.57 -3.39
N GLN A 160 -12.22 -14.47 -4.12
CA GLN A 160 -12.88 -15.60 -4.75
C GLN A 160 -13.44 -16.60 -3.72
N GLU A 161 -12.73 -16.82 -2.62
CA GLU A 161 -13.24 -17.67 -1.53
C GLU A 161 -14.52 -17.08 -0.93
N LEU A 162 -14.51 -15.78 -0.63
CA LEU A 162 -15.67 -15.05 -0.12
C LEU A 162 -16.85 -15.10 -1.10
N LEU A 163 -16.61 -14.97 -2.40
CA LEU A 163 -17.64 -15.06 -3.43
C LEU A 163 -18.29 -16.45 -3.44
N VAL A 164 -17.50 -17.52 -3.31
CA VAL A 164 -18.02 -18.89 -3.22
C VAL A 164 -18.82 -19.10 -1.93
N GLN A 165 -18.35 -18.56 -0.80
CA GLN A 165 -19.09 -18.61 0.47
C GLN A 165 -20.44 -17.88 0.36
N ALA A 166 -20.45 -16.65 -0.16
CA ALA A 166 -21.67 -15.87 -0.37
C ALA A 166 -22.67 -16.57 -1.29
N LYS A 167 -22.20 -17.25 -2.35
CA LYS A 167 -23.07 -18.06 -3.22
C LYS A 167 -23.70 -19.25 -2.48
N LYS A 168 -22.93 -19.95 -1.65
CA LYS A 168 -23.45 -21.06 -0.83
C LYS A 168 -24.52 -20.58 0.14
N GLU A 169 -24.25 -19.48 0.85
CA GLU A 169 -25.19 -18.86 1.78
C GLU A 169 -26.46 -18.39 1.08
N ASN A 170 -26.35 -17.79 -0.11
CA ASN A 170 -27.51 -17.35 -0.89
C ASN A 170 -28.43 -18.54 -1.26
N VAL A 171 -27.85 -19.66 -1.70
CA VAL A 171 -28.63 -20.88 -2.01
C VAL A 171 -29.29 -21.44 -0.74
N LEU A 172 -28.61 -21.44 0.40
CA LEU A 172 -29.19 -21.88 1.67
C LEU A 172 -30.36 -20.98 2.10
N LEU A 173 -30.21 -19.66 1.96
CA LEU A 173 -31.28 -18.71 2.26
C LEU A 173 -32.49 -18.90 1.34
N GLN A 174 -32.26 -19.13 0.04
CA GLN A 174 -33.35 -19.44 -0.90
C GLN A 174 -34.08 -20.74 -0.53
N LEU A 175 -33.33 -21.77 -0.14
CA LEU A 175 -33.90 -23.05 0.30
C LEU A 175 -34.77 -22.86 1.55
N GLU A 176 -34.27 -22.13 2.54
CA GLU A 176 -34.99 -21.88 3.78
C GLU A 176 -36.22 -20.97 3.56
N ALA A 177 -36.11 -19.97 2.67
CA ALA A 177 -37.23 -19.14 2.26
C ALA A 177 -38.35 -19.98 1.62
N ALA A 178 -38.01 -20.85 0.66
CA ALA A 178 -38.97 -21.74 0.01
C ALA A 178 -39.61 -22.72 1.00
N TYR A 179 -38.84 -23.22 1.98
CA TYR A 179 -39.37 -24.07 3.04
C TYR A 179 -40.39 -23.32 3.93
N ARG A 180 -40.05 -22.10 4.38
CA ARG A 180 -40.95 -21.27 5.19
C ARG A 180 -42.20 -20.85 4.41
N GLU A 181 -42.07 -20.57 3.12
CA GLU A 181 -43.18 -20.26 2.23
C GLU A 181 -44.17 -21.43 2.16
N ARG A 182 -43.67 -22.67 1.98
CA ARG A 182 -44.51 -23.89 1.97
C ARG A 182 -45.25 -24.10 3.29
N LEU A 183 -44.56 -23.88 4.42
CA LEU A 183 -45.19 -23.97 5.74
C LEU A 183 -46.27 -22.90 5.93
N MET A 184 -45.99 -21.65 5.54
CA MET A 184 -46.95 -20.56 5.62
C MET A 184 -48.16 -20.76 4.72
N ASN A 185 -47.98 -21.29 3.52
CA ASN A 185 -49.08 -21.63 2.64
C ASN A 185 -49.99 -22.69 3.29
N THR A 186 -49.40 -23.75 3.86
CA THR A 186 -50.16 -24.80 4.57
C THR A 186 -50.91 -24.23 5.78
N TYR A 187 -50.26 -23.37 6.57
CA TYR A 187 -50.87 -22.69 7.71
C TYR A 187 -52.04 -21.80 7.27
N GLN A 188 -51.87 -21.00 6.21
CA GLN A 188 -52.92 -20.13 5.67
C GLN A 188 -54.12 -20.93 5.16
N GLU A 189 -53.91 -22.04 4.46
CA GLU A 189 -55.01 -22.89 4.00
C GLU A 189 -55.79 -23.52 5.15
N VAL A 190 -55.11 -24.04 6.17
CA VAL A 190 -55.78 -24.58 7.36
C VAL A 190 -56.57 -23.50 8.09
N LYS A 191 -55.95 -22.33 8.30
CA LYS A 191 -56.63 -21.18 8.90
C LYS A 191 -57.86 -20.76 8.10
N ARG A 192 -57.75 -20.68 6.77
CA ARG A 192 -58.87 -20.33 5.88
C ARG A 192 -60.06 -21.27 6.05
N ARG A 193 -59.81 -22.58 6.22
CA ARG A 193 -60.90 -23.55 6.47
C ARG A 193 -61.52 -23.37 7.85
N LEU A 194 -60.72 -23.07 8.87
CA LEU A 194 -61.19 -22.86 10.23
C LEU A 194 -62.02 -21.56 10.33
N ASP A 195 -61.51 -20.48 9.75
CA ASP A 195 -62.19 -19.18 9.67
C ASP A 195 -63.52 -19.32 8.92
N PHE A 196 -63.54 -20.07 7.81
CA PHE A 196 -64.78 -20.37 7.09
C PHE A 196 -65.82 -21.10 7.95
N GLN A 197 -65.42 -22.09 8.75
CA GLN A 197 -66.33 -22.80 9.64
C GLN A 197 -66.87 -21.88 10.76
N LEU A 198 -66.01 -21.02 11.31
CA LEU A 198 -66.40 -20.05 12.32
C LEU A 198 -67.40 -19.04 11.75
N GLU A 199 -67.13 -18.48 10.56
CA GLU A 199 -68.02 -17.55 9.87
C GLU A 199 -69.36 -18.19 9.51
N LYS A 200 -69.34 -19.43 9.00
CA LYS A 200 -70.56 -20.19 8.72
C LYS A 200 -71.44 -20.34 9.97
N THR A 201 -70.84 -20.75 11.09
CA THR A 201 -71.55 -20.91 12.37
C THR A 201 -72.09 -19.58 12.88
N ALA A 202 -71.32 -18.49 12.75
CA ALA A 202 -71.76 -17.15 13.12
C ALA A 202 -72.93 -16.66 12.24
N LEU A 203 -72.90 -16.98 10.94
CA LEU A 203 -73.96 -16.64 9.98
C LEU A 203 -75.24 -17.43 10.27
N GLU A 204 -75.15 -18.74 10.52
CA GLU A 204 -76.29 -19.58 10.90
C GLU A 204 -76.98 -19.03 12.16
N ARG A 205 -76.22 -18.73 13.23
CA ARG A 205 -76.78 -18.11 14.45
C ARG A 205 -77.45 -16.76 14.17
N ARG A 206 -76.87 -15.93 13.29
CA ARG A 206 -77.49 -14.65 12.89
C ARG A 206 -78.78 -14.87 12.09
N PHE A 207 -78.83 -15.89 11.24
CA PHE A 207 -80.01 -16.23 10.46
C PHE A 207 -81.14 -16.76 11.36
N GLU A 208 -80.83 -17.68 12.28
CA GLU A 208 -81.75 -18.18 13.30
C GLU A 208 -82.30 -17.04 14.17
N GLN A 209 -81.43 -16.14 14.64
CA GLN A 209 -81.86 -14.98 15.42
C GLN A 209 -82.80 -14.06 14.64
N LYS A 210 -82.48 -13.76 13.37
CA LYS A 210 -83.37 -12.95 12.52
C LYS A 210 -84.71 -13.64 12.28
N HIS A 211 -84.68 -14.93 11.93
CA HIS A 211 -85.90 -15.71 11.70
C HIS A 211 -86.78 -15.79 12.95
N LEU A 212 -86.18 -15.98 14.13
CA LEU A 212 -86.90 -15.98 15.40
C LEU A 212 -87.54 -14.63 15.68
N VAL A 213 -86.81 -13.52 15.48
CA VAL A 213 -87.37 -12.16 15.66
C VAL A 213 -88.52 -11.93 14.69
N ASP A 214 -88.36 -12.24 13.40
CA ASP A 214 -89.41 -12.08 12.40
C ASP A 214 -90.63 -12.95 12.70
N TRP A 215 -90.43 -14.20 13.15
CA TRP A 215 -91.50 -15.12 13.53
C TRP A 215 -92.25 -14.61 14.76
N VAL A 216 -91.55 -14.15 15.80
CA VAL A 216 -92.18 -13.56 17.00
C VAL A 216 -92.97 -12.32 16.61
N VAL A 217 -92.39 -11.39 15.83
CA VAL A 217 -93.07 -10.18 15.39
C VAL A 217 -94.33 -10.52 14.59
N THR A 218 -94.25 -11.46 13.64
CA THR A 218 -95.38 -11.90 12.81
C THR A 218 -96.49 -12.56 13.63
N ASN A 219 -96.15 -13.41 14.60
CA ASN A 219 -97.14 -14.06 15.45
C ASN A 219 -97.77 -13.08 16.45
N VAL A 220 -97.00 -12.17 17.03
CA VAL A 220 -97.53 -11.11 17.90
C VAL A 220 -98.46 -10.21 17.10
N SER A 221 -98.07 -9.76 15.90
CA SER A 221 -98.95 -8.94 15.04
C SER A 221 -100.23 -9.68 14.63
N ARG A 222 -100.17 -11.00 14.48
CA ARG A 222 -101.34 -11.84 14.14
C ARG A 222 -102.24 -12.13 15.35
N ALA A 223 -101.65 -12.24 16.54
CA ALA A 223 -102.36 -12.55 17.79
C ALA A 223 -103.05 -11.31 18.39
N ILE A 224 -102.56 -10.10 18.10
CA ILE A 224 -103.22 -8.85 18.45
C ILE A 224 -104.54 -8.79 17.68
N THR A 225 -105.64 -8.95 18.42
CA THR A 225 -106.99 -8.75 17.88
C THR A 225 -107.35 -7.26 17.87
N PRO A 226 -108.17 -6.79 16.92
CA PRO A 226 -108.55 -5.36 16.86
C PRO A 226 -109.26 -4.88 18.13
N ASP A 227 -109.88 -5.78 18.90
CA ASP A 227 -110.48 -5.47 20.19
C ASP A 227 -109.44 -5.26 21.31
N GLN A 228 -108.31 -5.99 21.27
CA GLN A 228 -107.18 -5.77 22.18
C GLN A 228 -106.45 -4.47 21.88
N GLU A 229 -106.36 -4.04 20.62
CA GLU A 229 -105.81 -2.72 20.27
C GLU A 229 -106.63 -1.59 20.90
N LYS A 230 -107.97 -1.66 20.79
CA LYS A 230 -108.87 -0.69 21.43
C LYS A 230 -108.71 -0.65 22.95
N GLN A 231 -108.69 -1.82 23.61
CA GLN A 231 -108.46 -1.89 25.06
C GLN A 231 -107.10 -1.34 25.48
N THR A 232 -106.07 -1.52 24.65
CA THR A 232 -104.74 -0.98 24.91
C THR A 232 -104.73 0.54 24.74
N LEU A 233 -105.40 1.08 23.72
CA LEU A 233 -105.58 2.54 23.55
C LEU A 233 -106.35 3.15 24.72
N ASP A 234 -107.42 2.52 25.19
CA ASP A 234 -108.18 2.96 26.36
C ASP A 234 -107.30 2.97 27.63
N ARG A 235 -106.44 1.96 27.78
CA ARG A 235 -105.47 1.89 28.88
C ARG A 235 -104.39 2.97 28.76
N CYS A 236 -103.90 3.28 27.56
CA CYS A 236 -102.98 4.39 27.34
C CYS A 236 -103.63 5.75 27.66
N ILE A 237 -104.91 5.93 27.33
CA ILE A 237 -105.68 7.12 27.72
C ILE A 237 -105.80 7.20 29.24
N ALA A 238 -106.06 6.07 29.91
CA ALA A 238 -106.10 6.01 31.37
C ALA A 238 -104.74 6.32 32.01
N ASP A 239 -103.64 5.79 31.47
CA ASP A 239 -102.28 6.05 31.96
C ASP A 239 -101.85 7.51 31.72
N LEU A 240 -102.21 8.11 30.57
CA LEU A 240 -102.02 9.54 30.32
C LEU A 240 -102.87 10.40 31.25
N ALA A 241 -104.13 10.01 31.52
CA ALA A 241 -104.98 10.71 32.48
C ALA A 241 -104.43 10.60 33.92
N ALA A 242 -103.79 9.48 34.26
CA ALA A 242 -103.11 9.30 35.55
C ALA A 242 -101.82 10.12 35.65
N LEU A 243 -101.03 10.21 34.56
CA LEU A 243 -99.84 11.05 34.50
C LEU A 243 -100.18 12.56 34.48
N ALA A 244 -101.26 12.97 33.83
CA ALA A 244 -101.72 14.37 33.78
C ALA A 244 -102.38 14.86 35.08
N LYS A 245 -102.75 13.95 35.98
CA LYS A 245 -103.21 14.29 37.34
C LYS A 245 -102.06 14.53 38.33
N LYS A 246 -100.82 14.26 37.92
CA LYS A 246 -99.60 14.63 38.63
C LYS A 246 -99.07 15.95 38.09
#